data_AF-A0A7X3CSL5-F1
#
_entry.id   AF-A0A7X3CSL5-F1
#
_cell.length_a   1.000
_cell.length_b   1.000
_cell.length_c   1.000
_cell.angle_alpha   90.00
_cell.angle_beta   90.00
_cell.angle_gamma   90.00
#
_symmetry.space_group_name_H-M   'P 1'
#
loop_
_entity.id
_entity.type
_entity.pdbx_description
1 polymer ?
#
loop_
_entity_poly.entity_id
_entity_poly.type
_entity_poly.pdbx_seq_one_letter_code
_entity_poly.pdbx_strand_id
1 'polypeptide(L)'
;MKIALHNELPGEAQFRQWIDSMAGEADGFPVFEYETICQSGRIIAAYDQERLVGLGRLSDNNAASQMEFSILPEYRNREIEMYMRKLLPVASSKSSVHS
;
A
#
# COMPACT_ATOMS: atom_id res chain seq x y z
N MET A 1 -1.63 -11.37 16.09
CA MET A 1 -2.07 -10.68 14.86
C MET A 1 -1.27 -11.24 13.70
N LYS A 2 -1.88 -11.36 12.51
CA LYS A 2 -1.24 -11.90 11.31
C LYS A 2 -1.48 -10.90 10.19
N ILE A 3 -0.50 -10.04 9.94
CA ILE A 3 -0.56 -9.10 8.82
C ILE A 3 -0.21 -9.87 7.54
N ALA A 4 -1.12 -9.88 6.58
CA ALA A 4 -0.90 -10.41 5.25
C ALA A 4 -0.50 -9.26 4.31
N LEU A 5 0.57 -9.43 3.54
CA LEU A 5 1.04 -8.46 2.56
C LEU A 5 0.77 -9.00 1.16
N HIS A 6 -0.02 -8.27 0.38
CA HIS A 6 -0.43 -8.67 -0.96
C HIS A 6 0.08 -7.65 -1.98
N ASN A 7 0.64 -8.13 -3.08
CA ASN A 7 1.09 -7.30 -4.20
C ASN A 7 -0.07 -7.00 -5.16
N GLU A 8 -1.23 -6.63 -4.63
CA GLU A 8 -2.44 -6.38 -5.40
C GLU A 8 -3.11 -5.09 -4.94
N LEU A 9 -3.91 -4.53 -5.83
CA LEU A 9 -4.75 -3.38 -5.54
C LEU A 9 -5.81 -3.77 -4.50
N PRO A 10 -5.97 -3.01 -3.40
CA PRO A 10 -7.12 -3.21 -2.54
C PRO A 10 -8.41 -2.94 -3.32
N GLY A 11 -9.47 -3.68 -2.99
CA GLY A 11 -10.79 -3.39 -3.53
C GLY A 11 -11.24 -1.98 -3.14
N GLU A 12 -11.98 -1.31 -4.03
CA GLU A 12 -12.42 0.09 -3.84
C GLU A 12 -13.15 0.29 -2.49
N ALA A 13 -14.03 -0.63 -2.11
CA ALA A 13 -14.76 -0.56 -0.84
C ALA A 13 -13.82 -0.59 0.37
N GLN A 14 -12.78 -1.43 0.35
CA GLN A 14 -11.79 -1.55 1.43
C GLN A 14 -10.88 -0.32 1.46
N PHE A 15 -10.52 0.20 0.30
CA PHE A 15 -9.76 1.45 0.17
C PHE A 15 -10.54 2.63 0.77
N ARG A 16 -11.83 2.76 0.45
CA ARG A 16 -12.70 3.81 1.01
C ARG A 16 -12.83 3.69 2.53
N GLN A 17 -13.00 2.49 3.06
CA GLN A 17 -13.04 2.26 4.52
C GLN A 17 -11.72 2.61 5.20
N TRP A 18 -10.60 2.34 4.54
CA TRP A 18 -9.27 2.71 5.04
C TRP A 18 -9.07 4.23 5.05
N ILE A 19 -9.47 4.93 3.98
CA ILE A 19 -9.48 6.41 3.93
C ILE A 19 -10.36 6.98 5.05
N ASP A 20 -11.57 6.45 5.24
CA ASP A 20 -12.49 6.88 6.30
C ASP A 20 -11.86 6.67 7.70
N SER A 21 -11.19 5.54 7.90
CA SER A 21 -10.44 5.25 9.15
C SER A 21 -9.26 6.20 9.38
N MET A 22 -8.73 6.84 8.33
CA MET A 22 -7.65 7.83 8.43
C MET A 22 -8.16 9.27 8.49
N ALA A 23 -9.32 9.56 7.91
CA ALA A 23 -9.90 10.90 7.82
C ALA A 23 -10.22 11.53 9.20
N GLY A 24 -10.26 10.72 10.26
CA GLY A 24 -10.39 11.19 11.63
C GLY A 24 -9.14 11.89 12.20
N GLU A 25 -7.96 11.70 11.60
CA GLU A 25 -6.69 12.28 12.06
C GLU A 25 -6.18 13.28 11.01
N ALA A 26 -6.66 14.53 11.14
CA ALA A 26 -6.34 15.65 10.28
C ALA A 26 -4.90 16.14 10.48
N ASP A 27 -3.89 15.43 9.97
CA ASP A 27 -2.63 16.04 9.56
C ASP A 27 -1.76 15.06 8.75
N GLY A 28 -1.50 15.39 7.48
CA GLY A 28 -0.27 14.97 6.80
C GLY A 28 -0.19 13.54 6.23
N PHE A 29 -1.28 12.82 6.04
CA PHE A 29 -1.21 11.60 5.21
C PHE A 29 -1.01 12.00 3.74
N PRO A 30 -0.05 11.39 3.01
CA PRO A 30 -0.03 11.53 1.57
C PRO A 30 -1.38 11.00 1.08
N VAL A 31 -2.21 11.89 0.57
CA VAL A 31 -3.53 11.54 0.03
C VAL A 31 -3.25 10.67 -1.17
N PHE A 32 -3.18 9.37 -0.93
CA PHE A 32 -3.18 8.39 -1.97
C PHE A 32 -4.50 8.56 -2.72
N GLU A 33 -4.47 9.17 -3.90
CA GLU A 33 -5.63 9.17 -4.78
C GLU A 33 -5.78 7.78 -5.39
N TYR A 34 -7.00 7.24 -5.33
CA TYR A 34 -7.29 5.89 -5.83
C TYR A 34 -6.86 5.73 -7.30
N GLU A 35 -7.08 6.75 -8.11
CA GLU A 35 -6.67 6.77 -9.52
C GLU A 35 -5.16 6.65 -9.68
N THR A 36 -4.37 7.36 -8.86
CA THR A 36 -2.91 7.28 -8.89
C THR A 36 -2.40 5.92 -8.43
N ILE A 37 -3.11 5.27 -7.50
CA ILE A 37 -2.83 3.89 -7.10
C ILE A 37 -3.14 2.95 -8.27
N CYS A 38 -4.30 3.04 -8.90
CA CYS A 38 -4.62 2.20 -10.07
C CYS A 38 -3.61 2.33 -11.22
N GLN A 39 -3.00 3.51 -11.37
CA GLN A 39 -1.95 3.76 -12.37
C GLN A 39 -0.54 3.32 -11.92
N SER A 40 -0.33 3.10 -10.63
CA SER A 40 0.95 2.66 -10.08
C SER A 40 1.17 1.18 -10.38
N GLY A 41 2.25 0.87 -11.11
CA GLY A 41 2.54 -0.52 -11.51
C GLY A 41 2.97 -1.45 -10.36
N ARG A 42 3.29 -0.90 -9.18
CA ARG A 42 3.81 -1.66 -8.03
C ARG A 42 3.22 -1.17 -6.72
N ILE A 43 2.33 -1.99 -6.17
CA ILE A 43 1.60 -1.69 -4.93
C ILE A 43 1.65 -2.90 -4.02
N ILE A 44 1.66 -2.63 -2.71
CA ILE A 44 1.50 -3.61 -1.66
C ILE A 44 0.41 -3.14 -0.71
N ALA A 45 -0.60 -3.98 -0.50
CA ALA A 45 -1.63 -3.81 0.51
C ALA A 45 -1.33 -4.70 1.73
N ALA A 46 -1.47 -4.13 2.93
CA ALA A 46 -1.39 -4.85 4.19
C ALA A 46 -2.78 -5.08 4.76
N TYR A 47 -3.08 -6.33 5.10
CA TYR A 47 -4.34 -6.74 5.68
C TYR A 47 -4.15 -7.37 7.07
N ASP A 48 -4.98 -6.99 8.03
CA ASP A 48 -5.18 -7.75 9.28
C ASP A 48 -6.62 -8.25 9.30
N GLN A 49 -6.83 -9.56 9.33
CA GLN A 49 -8.17 -10.17 9.34
C GLN A 49 -9.12 -9.59 8.26
N GLU A 50 -8.66 -9.54 7.00
CA GLU A 50 -9.41 -9.01 5.84
C GLU A 50 -9.66 -7.49 5.86
N ARG A 51 -9.19 -6.77 6.89
CA ARG A 51 -9.24 -5.31 6.94
C ARG A 51 -7.96 -4.73 6.36
N LEU A 52 -8.09 -3.79 5.42
CA LEU A 52 -6.96 -3.01 4.92
C LEU A 52 -6.42 -2.11 6.04
N VAL A 53 -5.17 -2.34 6.44
CA VAL A 53 -4.49 -1.61 7.52
C VAL A 53 -3.32 -0.77 7.03
N GLY A 54 -2.86 -0.99 5.80
CA GLY A 54 -1.83 -0.16 5.18
C GLY A 54 -1.70 -0.38 3.68
N LEU A 55 -1.09 0.60 3.03
CA LEU A 55 -0.84 0.63 1.60
C LEU A 55 0.54 1.21 1.35
N GLY A 56 1.30 0.57 0.46
CA GLY A 56 2.57 1.07 -0.04
C GLY A 56 2.56 1.07 -1.56
N ARG A 57 3.14 2.11 -2.18
CA ARG A 57 3.37 2.14 -3.63
C ARG A 57 4.81 2.50 -3.94
N LEU A 58 5.28 2.03 -5.08
CA LEU A 58 6.53 2.48 -5.69
C LEU A 58 6.17 3.33 -6.90
N SER A 59 6.42 4.64 -6.79
CA SER A 59 6.26 5.60 -7.88
C SER A 59 7.59 5.70 -8.62
N ASP A 60 7.64 5.22 -9.87
CA ASP A 60 8.78 5.42 -10.77
C ASP A 60 8.66 6.79 -11.45
N ASN A 61 8.84 7.87 -10.69
CA ASN A 61 9.00 9.20 -11.27
C ASN A 61 10.43 9.34 -11.80
N ASN A 62 10.57 9.87 -13.03
CA ASN A 62 11.72 9.92 -13.94
C ASN A 62 13.14 10.24 -13.41
N ALA A 63 13.35 10.44 -12.11
CA ALA A 63 14.66 10.68 -11.49
C ALA A 63 14.97 9.81 -10.26
N ALA A 64 13.98 9.20 -9.60
CA ALA A 64 14.18 8.30 -8.46
C ALA A 64 12.89 7.50 -8.18
N SER A 65 13.02 6.18 -7.95
CA SER A 65 11.89 5.39 -7.45
C SER A 65 11.56 5.85 -6.03
N GLN A 66 10.41 6.51 -5.86
CA GLN A 66 9.94 6.98 -4.57
C GLN A 66 9.00 5.94 -3.97
N MET A 67 9.34 5.45 -2.78
CA MET A 67 8.44 4.60 -2.01
C MET A 67 7.57 5.46 -1.10
N GLU A 68 6.27 5.34 -1.26
CA GLU A 68 5.30 6.01 -0.41
C GLU A 68 4.52 4.95 0.37
N PHE A 69 4.28 5.22 1.64
CA PHE A 69 3.56 4.32 2.56
C PHE A 69 2.50 5.10 3.30
N SER A 70 1.40 4.43 3.61
CA SER A 70 0.43 4.90 4.58
C SER A 70 -0.12 3.70 5.33
N ILE A 71 -0.10 3.81 6.65
CA ILE A 71 -0.51 2.75 7.55
C ILE A 71 -1.43 3.39 8.59
N LEU A 72 -2.49 2.69 8.96
CA LEU A 72 -3.40 3.14 10.01
C LEU A 72 -2.61 3.47 11.29
N PRO A 73 -2.95 4.56 12.02
CA PRO A 73 -2.23 4.97 13.22
C PRO A 73 -2.05 3.85 14.25
N GLU A 74 -3.09 3.04 14.45
CA GLU A 74 -3.09 1.89 15.37
C GLU A 74 -2.05 0.80 15.01
N TYR A 75 -1.58 0.83 13.77
CA TYR A 75 -0.64 -0.11 13.17
C TYR A 75 0.73 0.53 12.86
N ARG A 76 0.92 1.83 13.09
CA ARG A 76 2.22 2.51 12.99
C ARG A 76 3.23 1.87 13.96
N ASN A 77 4.51 1.81 13.59
CA ASN A 77 5.62 1.16 14.32
C ASN A 77 5.61 -0.39 14.39
N ARG A 78 4.68 -1.10 13.75
CA ARG A 78 4.57 -2.58 13.87
C ARG A 78 5.38 -3.38 12.85
N GLU A 79 6.57 -2.90 12.45
CA GLU A 79 7.40 -3.49 11.38
C GLU A 79 6.73 -3.59 9.99
N ILE A 80 5.44 -3.28 9.85
CA ILE A 80 4.67 -3.33 8.59
C ILE A 80 5.34 -2.49 7.50
N GLU A 81 5.74 -1.26 7.82
CA GLU A 81 6.45 -0.39 6.88
C GLU A 81 7.79 -1.01 6.44
N MET A 82 8.53 -1.61 7.37
CA MET A 82 9.80 -2.26 7.07
C MET A 82 9.62 -3.46 6.15
N TYR A 83 8.57 -4.26 6.36
CA TYR A 83 8.23 -5.37 5.47
C TYR A 83 7.80 -4.88 4.09
N MET A 84 6.94 -3.85 4.02
CA MET A 84 6.52 -3.26 2.75
C MET A 84 7.71 -2.69 1.97
N ARG A 85 8.64 -1.96 2.62
CA ARG A 85 9.88 -1.46 1.99
C ARG A 85 10.73 -2.56 1.38
N LYS A 86 10.81 -3.73 2.03
CA LYS A 86 11.54 -4.89 1.51
C LYS A 86 10.83 -5.54 0.33
N LEU A 87 9.50 -5.57 0.33
CA LEU A 87 8.71 -6.28 -0.67
C LEU A 87 8.40 -5.44 -1.91
N LEU A 88 8.22 -4.12 -1.80
CA LEU A 88 7.91 -3.22 -2.91
C LEU A 88 8.90 -3.29 -4.10
N PRO A 89 10.23 -3.33 -3.90
CA PRO A 89 11.16 -3.44 -5.02
C PRO A 89 11.17 -4.84 -5.66
N VAL A 90 10.80 -5.88 -4.91
CA VAL A 90 10.68 -7.27 -5.43
C VAL A 90 9.28 -7.63 -5.92
N ALA A 91 8.29 -6.77 -5.68
CA ALA A 91 7.00 -6.76 -6.37
C ALA A 91 7.19 -6.29 -7.83
N SER A 92 8.16 -6.86 -8.53
CA SER A 92 8.20 -6.85 -9.98
C SER A 92 7.00 -7.64 -10.48
N SER A 93 6.28 -7.06 -11.43
CA SER A 93 5.18 -7.67 -12.16
C SER A 93 5.60 -9.08 -12.61
N LYS A 94 5.13 -10.11 -11.89
CA LYS A 94 5.11 -11.47 -12.43
C LYS A 94 4.01 -11.50 -13.50
N SER A 95 4.31 -10.96 -14.67
CA SER A 95 3.81 -11.54 -15.90
C SER A 95 4.78 -12.64 -16.29
N SER A 96 4.69 -13.79 -15.61
CA SER A 96 5.19 -15.03 -16.20
C SER A 96 4.07 -15.59 -17.08
N VAL A 97 4.13 -15.29 -18.38
CA VAL A 97 3.65 -16.22 -19.39
C VAL A 97 4.80 -16.44 -20.37
N HIS A 98 5.63 -17.41 -20.01
CA HIS A 98 6.39 -18.17 -20.99
C HIS A 98 5.45 -19.31 -21.41
N SER A 99 5.00 -19.32 -22.66
CA SER A 99 4.49 -20.50 -23.37
C SER A 99 4.58 -20.23 -24.85
#